data_AF-A0A502ELS4-F1
#
_entry.id   AF-A0A502ELS4-F1
#
_cell.length_a   1.000
_cell.length_b   1.000
_cell.length_c   1.000
_cell.angle_alpha   90.00
_cell.angle_beta   90.00
_cell.angle_gamma   90.00
#
_symmetry.space_group_name_H-M   'P 1'
#
loop_
_entity.id
_entity.type
_entity.pdbx_description
1 polymer ?
#
loop_
_entity_poly.entity_id
_entity_poly.type
_entity_poly.pdbx_seq_one_letter_code
_entity_poly.pdbx_strand_id
1 'polypeptide(L)'
;MTLSSDEQELAARARRFAAPRGCPWPLPLRGCARDQVSRAVGAKICKLANLRIFVFTPTYQCCQYWWKGKNSPEIPMPAPKVVTDEEIDTAATQLLAQGQRVTGWSLRRILGKGTPSRMEEIWLARSASPDDVPAEVPAPVIPPSLVDRSEAMVAQLWAHASELAAVRVRAELQAAQARVQAAEDKAAQAEAVLAYHEQQLEEQFEVSAQIKQKAEEAVAHAQGNERAASEYADRAMLRAERAEAAAAEVRALLQGPLASLLANVSPAPAPAPAPAPAPDEADKVPEGAAPASA
;
A
#
# COMPACT_ATOMS: atom_id res chain seq x y z
N MET A 1 -11.10 23.87 0.19
CA MET A 1 -11.14 22.41 0.45
C MET A 1 -9.97 22.09 1.37
N THR A 2 -10.25 21.86 2.65
CA THR A 2 -9.26 21.49 3.66
C THR A 2 -9.08 19.98 3.65
N LEU A 3 -7.85 19.50 3.43
CA LEU A 3 -7.52 18.07 3.45
C LEU A 3 -7.71 17.49 4.86
N SER A 4 -8.18 16.26 4.92
CA SER A 4 -8.36 15.49 6.17
C SER A 4 -7.04 15.33 6.93
N SER A 5 -7.10 15.20 8.26
CA SER A 5 -5.91 15.01 9.11
C SER A 5 -5.04 13.84 8.63
N ASP A 6 -5.67 12.76 8.15
CA ASP A 6 -4.96 11.58 7.66
C ASP A 6 -4.25 11.85 6.32
N GLU A 7 -4.83 12.70 5.46
CA GLU A 7 -4.21 13.11 4.20
C GLU A 7 -3.01 14.05 4.45
N GLN A 8 -3.07 14.86 5.50
CA GLN A 8 -1.95 15.70 5.92
C GLN A 8 -0.79 14.86 6.47
N GLU A 9 -1.09 13.80 7.22
CA GLU A 9 -0.07 12.89 7.75
C GLU A 9 0.57 12.03 6.65
N LEU A 10 -0.21 11.57 5.68
CA LEU A 10 0.31 10.85 4.51
C LEU A 10 1.20 11.76 3.63
N ALA A 11 0.78 13.01 3.42
CA ALA A 11 1.56 14.00 2.69
C ALA A 11 2.87 14.37 3.43
N ALA A 12 2.85 14.41 4.76
CA ALA A 12 4.04 14.65 5.58
C ALA A 12 5.02 13.46 5.53
N ARG A 13 4.52 12.22 5.52
CA ARG A 13 5.34 11.01 5.35
C ARG A 13 5.95 10.93 3.95
N ALA A 14 5.22 11.28 2.91
CA ALA A 14 5.73 11.29 1.54
C ALA A 14 6.90 12.28 1.35
N ARG A 15 6.88 13.42 2.05
CA ARG A 15 7.97 14.41 2.02
C ARG A 15 9.26 13.94 2.70
N ARG A 16 9.19 12.99 3.65
CA ARG A 16 10.39 12.41 4.28
C ARG A 16 11.15 11.42 3.40
N PHE A 17 10.55 10.94 2.30
CA PHE A 17 11.18 10.02 1.34
C PHE A 17 11.60 10.69 0.03
N ALA A 18 11.35 11.99 -0.14
CA ALA A 18 11.89 12.76 -1.25
C ALA A 18 13.38 13.02 -0.99
N ALA A 19 14.23 12.17 -1.57
CA ALA A 19 15.68 12.33 -1.56
C ALA A 19 16.09 13.74 -2.06
N PRO A 20 17.11 14.37 -1.47
CA PRO A 20 17.59 15.67 -1.92
C PRO A 20 18.05 15.57 -3.38
N ARG A 21 17.44 16.38 -4.25
CA ARG A 21 17.88 16.55 -5.63
C ARG A 21 19.24 17.23 -5.63
N GLY A 22 20.29 16.47 -5.92
CA GLY A 22 21.62 17.02 -6.19
C GLY A 22 22.76 16.23 -5.57
N CYS A 23 23.12 15.11 -6.19
CA CYS A 23 24.49 14.59 -6.09
C CYS A 23 25.06 14.53 -7.52
N PRO A 24 25.94 15.46 -7.91
CA PRO A 24 26.86 15.20 -9.01
C PRO A 24 27.99 14.33 -8.46
N TRP A 25 28.45 13.36 -9.26
CA TRP A 25 29.64 12.49 -9.12
C TRP A 25 29.32 10.98 -9.09
N PRO A 26 29.99 10.18 -9.95
CA PRO A 26 29.85 8.74 -9.98
C PRO A 26 30.84 8.10 -9.00
N LEU A 27 30.37 7.23 -8.11
CA LEU A 27 31.22 6.30 -7.37
C LEU A 27 30.98 4.87 -7.87
N PRO A 28 32.04 4.06 -8.02
CA PRO A 28 31.95 2.74 -8.59
C PRO A 28 31.48 1.70 -7.56
N LEU A 29 30.52 0.91 -8.00
CA LEU A 29 30.20 -0.48 -7.64
C LEU A 29 30.91 -1.06 -6.40
N ARG A 30 30.16 -1.19 -5.30
CA ARG A 30 30.35 -2.25 -4.31
C ARG A 30 29.06 -3.05 -4.12
N GLY A 31 29.13 -4.32 -4.52
CA GLY A 31 28.49 -5.48 -3.86
C GLY A 31 26.99 -5.42 -3.60
N CYS A 32 26.20 -5.73 -4.62
CA CYS A 32 24.78 -6.04 -4.48
C CYS A 32 24.55 -7.44 -3.86
N ALA A 33 24.55 -7.54 -2.53
CA ALA A 33 23.92 -8.66 -1.82
C ALA A 33 22.39 -8.46 -1.65
N ARG A 34 21.88 -7.27 -2.00
CA ARG A 34 20.46 -6.88 -1.87
C ARG A 34 19.58 -7.29 -3.06
N ASP A 35 20.17 -7.91 -4.08
CA ASP A 35 19.55 -8.06 -5.40
C ASP A 35 18.99 -9.47 -5.68
N GLN A 36 19.19 -10.44 -4.77
CA GLN A 36 18.56 -11.76 -4.90
C GLN A 36 17.13 -11.83 -4.35
N VAL A 37 16.83 -11.10 -3.26
CA VAL A 37 15.49 -11.13 -2.65
C VAL A 37 14.45 -10.41 -3.53
N SER A 38 14.84 -9.31 -4.19
CA SER A 38 13.98 -8.58 -5.12
C SER A 38 13.64 -9.38 -6.39
N ARG A 39 14.54 -10.27 -6.84
CA ARG A 39 14.32 -11.13 -8.01
C ARG A 39 13.33 -12.25 -7.71
N ALA A 40 13.35 -12.82 -6.50
CA ALA A 40 12.43 -13.90 -6.12
C ALA A 40 10.99 -13.41 -5.94
N VAL A 41 10.80 -12.19 -5.42
CA VAL A 41 9.46 -11.59 -5.23
C VAL A 41 8.91 -11.05 -6.54
N GLY A 42 9.73 -10.38 -7.37
CA GLY A 42 9.29 -9.87 -8.67
C GLY A 42 8.88 -10.97 -9.66
N ALA A 43 9.59 -12.11 -9.67
CA ALA A 43 9.26 -13.23 -10.55
C ALA A 43 7.96 -13.96 -10.16
N LYS A 44 7.57 -13.96 -8.87
CA LYS A 44 6.29 -14.55 -8.43
C LYS A 44 5.10 -13.65 -8.73
N ILE A 45 5.26 -12.33 -8.65
CA ILE A 45 4.17 -11.37 -8.93
C ILE A 45 3.85 -11.31 -10.44
N CYS A 46 4.86 -11.36 -11.31
CA CYS A 46 4.64 -11.39 -12.76
C CYS A 46 4.04 -12.70 -13.30
N LYS A 47 4.03 -13.79 -12.53
CA LYS A 47 3.44 -15.08 -12.95
C LYS A 47 1.96 -15.20 -12.60
N LEU A 48 1.46 -14.42 -11.64
CA LEU A 48 0.07 -14.45 -11.17
C LEU A 48 -0.81 -13.39 -11.83
N ALA A 49 -0.22 -12.28 -12.28
CA ALA A 49 -0.94 -11.26 -13.02
C ALA A 49 -0.62 -11.42 -14.51
N ASN A 50 -1.57 -11.95 -15.28
CA ASN A 50 -1.52 -12.03 -16.75
C ASN A 50 -1.68 -10.62 -17.39
N LEU A 51 -0.90 -9.67 -16.89
CA LEU A 51 -0.97 -8.24 -17.16
C LEU A 51 0.29 -7.83 -17.89
N ARG A 52 0.15 -7.58 -19.20
CA ARG A 52 1.13 -6.86 -20.02
C ARG A 52 1.18 -5.40 -19.57
N ILE A 53 1.85 -5.11 -18.46
CA ILE A 53 2.25 -3.73 -18.15
C ILE A 53 3.66 -3.54 -18.70
N PHE A 54 3.73 -2.82 -19.81
CA PHE A 54 4.97 -2.36 -20.43
C PHE A 54 5.51 -1.19 -19.59
N VAL A 55 6.18 -1.49 -18.47
CA VAL A 55 6.91 -0.45 -17.72
C VAL A 55 8.24 -0.21 -18.43
N PHE A 56 8.30 0.89 -19.17
CA PHE A 56 9.48 1.35 -19.89
C PHE A 56 10.50 1.95 -18.90
N THR A 57 11.25 1.10 -18.19
CA THR A 57 12.44 1.54 -17.45
C THR A 57 13.67 1.53 -18.36
N PRO A 58 14.42 2.63 -18.53
CA PRO A 58 15.52 2.75 -19.50
C PRO A 58 16.80 1.99 -19.12
N THR A 59 16.80 1.17 -18.07
CA THR A 59 17.98 0.45 -17.57
C THR A 59 18.14 -0.97 -18.11
N TYR A 60 17.14 -1.52 -18.83
CA TYR A 60 17.21 -2.91 -19.33
C TYR A 60 17.74 -3.07 -20.75
N GLN A 61 18.03 -1.98 -21.47
CA GLN A 61 18.49 -2.06 -22.86
C GLN A 61 19.97 -2.48 -23.00
N CYS A 62 20.75 -2.42 -21.92
CA CYS A 62 22.13 -2.93 -21.92
C CYS A 62 22.23 -4.46 -21.76
N CYS A 63 21.20 -5.16 -21.28
CA CYS A 63 21.31 -6.60 -21.02
C CYS A 63 20.95 -7.48 -22.23
N GLN A 64 20.26 -6.96 -23.27
CA GLN A 64 19.95 -7.77 -24.45
C GLN A 64 21.13 -7.91 -25.44
N TYR A 65 22.14 -7.06 -25.37
CA TYR A 65 23.27 -7.12 -26.31
C TYR A 65 24.32 -8.18 -25.98
N TRP A 66 24.25 -8.83 -24.82
CA TRP A 66 25.27 -9.80 -24.39
C TRP A 66 24.91 -11.27 -24.63
N TRP A 67 23.70 -11.56 -25.16
CA TRP A 67 23.22 -12.94 -25.27
C TRP A 67 22.97 -13.45 -26.70
N LYS A 68 23.15 -12.62 -27.73
CA LYS A 68 23.16 -13.13 -29.12
C LYS A 68 24.56 -13.54 -29.52
N GLY A 69 24.88 -14.79 -29.21
CA GLY A 69 26.04 -15.48 -29.75
C GLY A 69 25.95 -15.66 -31.27
N LYS A 70 27.12 -15.49 -31.89
CA LYS A 70 27.65 -16.25 -33.04
C LYS A 70 26.78 -16.24 -34.31
N ASN A 71 26.93 -15.17 -35.11
CA ASN A 71 26.99 -15.17 -36.58
C ASN A 71 27.02 -13.72 -37.09
N SER A 72 28.02 -12.94 -36.64
CA SER A 72 28.33 -11.68 -37.33
C SER A 72 29.23 -12.01 -38.52
N PRO A 73 28.96 -11.46 -39.71
CA PRO A 73 29.84 -11.62 -40.87
C PRO A 73 31.21 -11.09 -40.51
N GLU A 74 32.25 -11.86 -40.84
CA GLU A 74 33.65 -11.50 -40.68
C GLU A 74 33.93 -10.20 -41.45
N ILE A 75 33.83 -9.07 -40.77
CA ILE A 75 34.38 -7.81 -41.27
C ILE A 75 35.89 -8.03 -41.27
N PRO A 76 36.59 -7.92 -42.42
CA PRO A 76 38.03 -8.06 -42.45
C PRO A 76 38.63 -6.98 -41.55
N MET A 77 39.14 -7.40 -40.39
CA MET A 77 39.83 -6.51 -39.47
C MET A 77 41.03 -5.91 -40.22
N PRO A 78 41.19 -4.58 -40.27
CA PRO A 78 42.39 -3.99 -40.84
C PRO A 78 43.59 -4.54 -40.08
N ALA A 79 44.62 -4.96 -40.83
CA ALA A 79 45.85 -5.49 -40.25
C ALA A 79 46.33 -4.58 -39.10
N PRO A 80 46.70 -5.15 -37.94
CA PRO A 80 47.07 -4.35 -36.78
C PRO A 80 48.21 -3.41 -37.17
N LYS A 81 48.00 -2.10 -37.00
CA LYS A 81 49.06 -1.10 -37.18
C LYS A 81 50.21 -1.47 -36.25
N VAL A 82 51.31 -1.95 -36.83
CA VAL A 82 52.48 -2.40 -36.09
C VAL A 82 53.09 -1.18 -35.38
N VAL A 83 53.25 -1.30 -34.07
CA VAL A 83 53.97 -0.33 -33.24
C VAL A 83 55.44 -0.72 -33.31
N THR A 84 56.31 0.23 -33.64
CA THR A 84 57.75 -0.05 -33.69
C THR A 84 58.38 0.13 -32.31
N ASP A 85 59.50 -0.53 -32.06
CA ASP A 85 60.15 -0.52 -30.75
C ASP A 85 60.67 0.89 -30.38
N GLU A 86 61.03 1.70 -31.37
CA GLU A 86 61.48 3.09 -31.18
C GLU A 86 60.33 4.01 -30.74
N GLU A 87 59.10 3.77 -31.23
CA GLU A 87 57.90 4.48 -30.77
C GLU A 87 57.62 4.18 -29.30
N ILE A 88 57.91 2.95 -28.85
CA ILE A 88 57.73 2.55 -27.44
C ILE A 88 58.75 3.25 -26.54
N ASP A 89 60.02 3.32 -26.94
CA ASP A 89 61.08 3.95 -26.16
C ASP A 89 60.89 5.46 -26.01
N THR A 90 60.48 6.13 -27.10
CA THR A 90 60.18 7.57 -27.08
C THR A 90 59.00 7.88 -26.15
N ALA A 91 57.93 7.09 -26.22
CA ALA A 91 56.78 7.22 -25.32
C ALA A 91 57.12 6.89 -23.85
N ALA A 92 57.96 5.89 -23.60
CA ALA A 92 58.41 5.52 -22.27
C ALA A 92 59.28 6.61 -21.64
N THR A 93 60.22 7.17 -22.40
CA THR A 93 61.06 8.30 -21.97
C THR A 93 60.21 9.52 -21.65
N GLN A 94 59.16 9.77 -22.44
CA GLN A 94 58.20 10.86 -22.18
C GLN A 94 57.43 10.65 -20.86
N LEU A 95 57.05 9.41 -20.53
CA LEU A 95 56.40 9.09 -19.24
C LEU A 95 57.36 9.25 -18.06
N LEU A 96 58.61 8.83 -18.21
CA LEU A 96 59.65 9.00 -17.19
C LEU A 96 59.95 10.48 -16.92
N ALA A 97 60.04 11.30 -17.98
CA ALA A 97 60.21 12.76 -17.85
C ALA A 97 59.05 13.43 -17.10
N GLN A 98 57.85 12.84 -17.15
CA GLN A 98 56.67 13.28 -16.41
C GLN A 98 56.59 12.70 -14.98
N GLY A 99 57.57 11.90 -14.56
CA GLY A 99 57.55 11.19 -13.28
C GLY A 99 56.47 10.12 -13.17
N GLN A 100 55.91 9.67 -14.30
CA GLN A 100 54.89 8.62 -14.34
C GLN A 100 55.54 7.25 -14.52
N ARG A 101 55.00 6.24 -13.84
CA ARG A 101 55.43 4.85 -14.01
C ARG A 101 55.08 4.36 -15.42
N VAL A 102 56.07 3.79 -16.12
CA VAL A 102 55.87 3.16 -17.42
C VAL A 102 55.13 1.84 -17.24
N THR A 103 53.93 1.74 -17.79
CA THR A 103 53.08 0.53 -17.82
C THR A 103 52.56 0.32 -19.25
N GLY A 104 52.15 -0.90 -19.62
CA GLY A 104 51.61 -1.15 -20.97
C GLY A 104 50.42 -0.25 -21.33
N TRP A 105 49.58 0.11 -20.35
CA TRP A 105 48.42 0.98 -20.56
C TRP A 105 48.80 2.45 -20.73
N SER A 106 49.80 2.95 -20.01
CA SER A 106 50.28 4.32 -20.18
C SER A 106 50.95 4.51 -21.53
N LEU A 107 51.69 3.50 -22.00
CA LEU A 107 52.28 3.47 -23.35
C LEU A 107 51.19 3.48 -24.43
N ARG A 108 50.16 2.64 -24.29
CA ARG A 108 49.01 2.64 -25.21
C ARG A 108 48.25 3.97 -25.22
N ARG A 109 48.17 4.66 -24.08
CA ARG A 109 47.50 5.97 -23.99
C ARG A 109 48.21 7.03 -24.82
N ILE A 110 49.55 7.00 -24.89
CA ILE A 110 50.35 7.94 -25.69
C ILE A 110 50.34 7.54 -27.17
N LEU A 111 50.55 6.26 -27.46
CA LEU A 111 50.70 5.77 -28.83
C LEU A 111 49.36 5.58 -29.57
N GLY A 112 48.26 5.36 -28.84
CA GLY A 112 46.91 5.20 -29.39
C GLY A 112 46.67 3.90 -30.18
N LYS A 113 47.68 3.04 -30.31
CA LYS A 113 47.65 1.76 -31.05
C LYS A 113 48.45 0.68 -30.31
N GLY A 114 48.22 -0.59 -30.65
CA GLY A 114 48.96 -1.75 -30.14
C GLY A 114 48.40 -2.38 -28.83
N THR A 115 48.92 -3.55 -28.48
CA THR A 115 48.56 -4.33 -27.29
C THR A 115 49.43 -3.94 -26.07
N PRO A 116 48.83 -3.55 -24.93
CA PRO A 116 49.55 -3.14 -23.72
C PRO A 116 50.61 -4.13 -23.25
N SER A 117 50.28 -5.43 -23.22
CA SER A 117 51.19 -6.48 -22.76
C SER A 117 52.48 -6.53 -23.58
N ARG A 118 52.36 -6.45 -24.91
CA ARG A 118 53.53 -6.47 -25.81
C ARG A 118 54.44 -5.25 -25.61
N MET A 119 53.87 -4.06 -25.43
CA MET A 119 54.69 -2.86 -25.21
C MET A 119 55.41 -2.90 -23.87
N GLU A 120 54.75 -3.40 -22.83
CA GLU A 120 55.33 -3.58 -21.51
C GLU A 120 56.45 -4.63 -21.53
N GLU A 121 56.26 -5.75 -22.23
CA GLU A 121 57.29 -6.77 -22.42
C GLU A 121 58.52 -6.21 -23.16
N ILE A 122 58.32 -5.49 -24.27
CA ILE A 122 59.42 -4.87 -25.04
C ILE A 122 60.17 -3.84 -24.19
N TRP A 123 59.43 -2.98 -23.48
CA TRP A 123 60.02 -1.99 -22.59
C TRP A 123 60.79 -2.65 -21.43
N LEU A 124 60.22 -3.66 -20.77
CA LEU A 124 60.87 -4.39 -19.67
C LEU A 124 62.13 -5.10 -20.16
N ALA A 125 62.09 -5.74 -21.33
CA ALA A 125 63.24 -6.42 -21.91
C ALA A 125 64.39 -5.46 -22.25
N ARG A 126 64.09 -4.20 -22.63
CA ARG A 126 65.09 -3.18 -22.98
C ARG A 126 65.57 -2.36 -21.78
N SER A 127 64.68 -2.09 -20.82
CA SER A 127 65.01 -1.39 -19.57
C SER A 127 65.72 -2.27 -18.55
N ALA A 128 65.57 -3.59 -18.64
CA ALA A 128 66.46 -4.56 -18.02
C ALA A 128 67.81 -4.56 -18.78
N SER A 129 68.62 -3.52 -18.60
CA SER A 129 69.97 -3.48 -19.14
C SER A 129 70.77 -4.70 -18.64
N PRO A 130 71.58 -5.39 -19.48
CA PRO A 130 72.43 -6.50 -19.04
C PRO A 130 73.49 -6.10 -18.00
N ASP A 131 73.77 -4.80 -17.89
CA ASP A 131 74.77 -4.24 -16.96
C ASP A 131 74.21 -3.95 -15.55
N ASP A 132 72.92 -4.18 -15.31
CA ASP A 132 72.27 -3.99 -14.02
C ASP A 132 71.90 -5.35 -13.38
N VAL A 133 72.82 -6.31 -13.49
CA VAL A 133 72.89 -7.43 -12.54
C VAL A 133 73.68 -6.88 -11.35
N PRO A 134 73.03 -6.34 -10.29
CA PRO A 134 73.77 -6.02 -9.08
C PRO A 134 74.48 -7.29 -8.64
N ALA A 135 75.81 -7.18 -8.51
CA ALA A 135 76.65 -8.25 -7.98
C ALA A 135 75.93 -8.94 -6.83
N GLU A 136 75.76 -10.25 -6.93
CA GLU A 136 74.99 -11.10 -6.03
C GLU A 136 75.24 -10.68 -4.57
N VAL A 137 74.36 -9.81 -4.05
CA VAL A 137 74.49 -9.28 -2.70
C VAL A 137 74.25 -10.49 -1.81
N PRO A 138 75.22 -10.91 -0.98
CA PRO A 138 75.07 -12.10 -0.16
C PRO A 138 73.77 -11.95 0.65
N ALA A 139 72.88 -12.94 0.50
CA ALA A 139 71.56 -12.90 1.10
C ALA A 139 71.67 -12.49 2.57
N PRO A 140 70.98 -11.44 3.02
CA PRO A 140 71.11 -10.96 4.39
C PRO A 140 70.73 -12.09 5.34
N VAL A 141 71.70 -12.54 6.15
CA VAL A 141 71.46 -13.56 7.17
C VAL A 141 70.61 -12.92 8.26
N ILE A 142 69.30 -13.16 8.22
CA ILE A 142 68.38 -12.72 9.27
C ILE A 142 68.68 -13.54 10.53
N PRO A 143 69.01 -12.91 11.66
CA PRO A 143 69.28 -13.64 12.89
C PRO A 143 68.03 -14.43 13.34
N PRO A 144 68.19 -15.69 13.82
CA PRO A 144 67.07 -16.57 14.15
C PRO A 144 66.14 -15.98 15.21
N SER A 145 66.67 -15.16 16.13
CA SER A 145 65.88 -14.45 17.13
C SER A 145 64.85 -13.47 16.56
N LEU A 146 65.08 -12.92 15.37
CA LEU A 146 64.07 -12.09 14.68
C LEU A 146 62.98 -12.95 14.05
N VAL A 147 63.33 -14.12 13.50
CA VAL A 147 62.36 -15.08 12.96
C VAL A 147 61.42 -15.53 14.09
N ASP A 148 61.97 -16.02 15.20
CA ASP A 148 61.19 -16.48 16.37
C ASP A 148 60.26 -15.38 16.90
N ARG A 149 60.77 -14.14 17.00
CA ARG A 149 59.97 -12.99 17.47
C ARG A 149 58.86 -12.65 16.49
N SER A 150 59.13 -12.71 15.19
CA SER A 150 58.13 -12.46 14.16
C SER A 150 57.04 -13.52 14.16
N GLU A 151 57.40 -14.80 14.32
CA GLU A 151 56.44 -15.91 14.40
C GLU A 151 55.58 -15.80 15.65
N ALA A 152 56.18 -15.50 16.79
CA ALA A 152 55.45 -15.25 18.04
C ALA A 152 54.47 -14.07 17.91
N MET A 153 54.88 -12.98 17.25
CA MET A 153 54.00 -11.83 16.99
C MET A 153 52.86 -12.20 16.04
N VAL A 154 53.12 -12.96 14.98
CA VAL A 154 52.08 -13.46 14.06
C VAL A 154 51.08 -14.35 14.80
N ALA A 155 51.56 -15.24 15.67
CA ALA A 155 50.68 -16.09 16.49
C ALA A 155 49.80 -15.27 17.44
N GLN A 156 50.35 -14.23 18.09
CA GLN A 156 49.58 -13.33 18.95
C GLN A 156 48.54 -12.52 18.17
N LEU A 157 48.92 -11.97 17.01
CA LEU A 157 48.01 -11.25 16.13
C LEU A 157 46.88 -12.15 15.63
N TRP A 158 47.19 -13.40 15.27
CA TRP A 158 46.19 -14.38 14.88
C TRP A 158 45.23 -14.71 16.03
N ALA A 159 45.75 -14.95 17.23
CA ALA A 159 44.93 -15.22 18.41
C ALA A 159 43.97 -14.06 18.70
N HIS A 160 44.47 -12.82 18.73
CA HIS A 160 43.62 -11.64 18.92
C HIS A 160 42.60 -11.43 17.79
N ALA A 161 43.00 -11.63 16.54
CA ALA A 161 42.07 -11.52 15.40
C ALA A 161 40.95 -12.57 15.50
N SER A 162 41.28 -13.80 15.90
CA SER A 162 40.32 -14.89 16.07
C SER A 162 39.35 -14.62 17.23
N GLU A 163 39.83 -14.05 18.33
CA GLU A 163 39.01 -13.67 19.48
C GLU A 163 38.04 -12.55 19.12
N LEU A 164 38.52 -11.49 18.47
CA LEU A 164 37.68 -10.39 17.99
C LEU A 164 36.62 -10.87 16.99
N ALA A 165 36.99 -11.79 16.09
CA ALA A 165 36.03 -12.41 15.17
C ALA A 165 34.96 -13.20 15.93
N ALA A 166 35.35 -14.01 16.92
CA ALA A 166 34.41 -14.78 17.74
C ALA A 166 33.46 -13.90 18.57
N VAL A 167 33.94 -12.75 19.07
CA VAL A 167 33.09 -11.77 19.77
C VAL A 167 32.07 -11.14 18.80
N ARG A 168 32.51 -10.73 17.60
CA ARG A 168 31.61 -10.17 16.59
C ARG A 168 30.55 -11.17 16.14
N VAL A 169 30.93 -12.41 15.85
CA VAL A 169 29.99 -13.47 15.47
C VAL A 169 28.94 -13.70 16.56
N ARG A 170 29.36 -13.75 17.84
CA ARG A 170 28.42 -13.89 18.97
C ARG A 170 27.46 -12.71 19.07
N ALA A 171 27.96 -11.47 18.94
CA ALA A 171 27.13 -10.28 18.98
C ALA A 171 26.10 -10.24 17.84
N GLU A 172 26.52 -10.59 16.62
CA GLU A 172 25.62 -10.66 15.45
C GLU A 172 24.59 -11.79 15.60
N LEU A 173 24.97 -12.94 16.15
CA LEU A 173 24.03 -14.03 16.43
C LEU A 173 22.98 -13.62 17.46
N GLN A 174 23.38 -12.97 18.54
CA GLN A 174 22.45 -12.44 19.55
C GLN A 174 21.52 -11.38 18.95
N ALA A 175 22.06 -10.46 18.15
CA ALA A 175 21.25 -9.46 17.46
C ALA A 175 20.27 -10.09 16.46
N ALA A 176 20.67 -11.14 15.75
CA ALA A 176 19.81 -11.89 14.85
C ALA A 176 18.69 -12.63 15.61
N GLN A 177 19.02 -13.28 16.72
CA GLN A 177 18.04 -13.95 17.58
C GLN A 177 17.01 -12.95 18.15
N ALA A 178 17.47 -11.79 18.63
CA ALA A 178 16.56 -10.75 19.12
C ALA A 178 15.63 -10.21 18.02
N ARG A 179 16.11 -10.10 16.77
CA ARG A 179 15.28 -9.72 15.61
C ARG A 179 14.25 -10.79 15.26
N VAL A 180 14.60 -12.07 15.37
CA VAL A 180 13.66 -13.19 15.14
C VAL A 180 12.58 -13.18 16.22
N GLN A 181 12.95 -13.11 17.49
CA GLN A 181 11.98 -13.04 18.60
C GLN A 181 11.04 -11.83 18.45
N ALA A 182 11.58 -10.64 18.18
CA ALA A 182 10.76 -9.45 17.96
C ALA A 182 9.84 -9.56 16.72
N ALA A 183 10.18 -10.39 15.73
CA ALA A 183 9.32 -10.67 14.60
C ALA A 183 8.23 -11.70 14.96
N GLU A 184 8.57 -12.73 15.73
CA GLU A 184 7.63 -13.72 16.26
C GLU A 184 6.59 -13.07 17.19
N ASP A 185 7.01 -12.19 18.09
CA ASP A 185 6.11 -11.44 18.98
C ASP A 185 5.11 -10.59 18.19
N LYS A 186 5.59 -9.93 17.12
CA LYS A 186 4.73 -9.14 16.23
C LYS A 186 3.78 -10.01 15.42
N ALA A 187 4.23 -11.19 14.99
CA ALA A 187 3.37 -12.15 14.31
C ALA A 187 2.26 -12.65 15.25
N ALA A 188 2.60 -13.03 16.48
CA ALA A 188 1.65 -13.45 17.49
C ALA A 188 0.64 -12.34 17.85
N GLN A 189 1.10 -11.08 17.96
CA GLN A 189 0.20 -9.93 18.15
C GLN A 189 -0.74 -9.73 16.96
N ALA A 190 -0.24 -9.85 15.73
CA ALA A 190 -1.07 -9.73 14.54
C ALA A 190 -2.12 -10.85 14.46
N GLU A 191 -1.74 -12.09 14.76
CA GLU A 191 -2.66 -13.23 14.83
C GLU A 191 -3.75 -13.03 15.89
N ALA A 192 -3.39 -12.54 17.07
CA ALA A 192 -4.37 -12.23 18.12
C ALA A 192 -5.37 -11.14 17.70
N VAL A 193 -4.88 -10.10 17.01
CA VAL A 193 -5.75 -9.02 16.48
C VAL A 193 -6.68 -9.56 15.38
N LEU A 194 -6.19 -10.43 14.49
CA LEU A 194 -7.03 -11.05 13.47
C LEU A 194 -8.12 -11.93 14.09
N ALA A 195 -7.77 -12.78 15.06
CA ALA A 195 -8.74 -13.62 15.77
C ALA A 195 -9.83 -12.78 16.48
N TYR A 196 -9.43 -11.67 17.12
CA TYR A 196 -10.37 -10.73 17.72
C TYR A 196 -11.33 -10.12 16.68
N HIS A 197 -10.83 -9.71 15.52
CA HIS A 197 -11.67 -9.15 14.46
C HIS A 197 -12.59 -10.19 13.81
N GLU A 198 -12.14 -11.44 13.68
CA GLU A 198 -12.97 -12.55 13.21
C GLU A 198 -14.16 -12.79 14.14
N GLN A 199 -13.91 -12.82 15.46
CA GLN A 199 -14.99 -12.91 16.46
C GLN A 199 -15.96 -11.73 16.38
N GLN A 200 -15.45 -10.50 16.25
CA GLN A 200 -16.29 -9.31 16.09
C GLN A 200 -17.16 -9.36 14.84
N LEU A 201 -16.66 -9.92 13.73
CA LEU A 201 -17.46 -10.10 12.52
C LEU A 201 -18.58 -11.13 12.73
N GLU A 202 -18.28 -12.24 13.39
CA GLU A 202 -19.29 -13.26 13.72
C GLU A 202 -20.42 -12.68 14.60
N GLU A 203 -20.06 -11.94 15.66
CA GLU A 203 -21.02 -11.22 16.50
C GLU A 203 -21.87 -10.23 15.69
N GLN A 204 -21.26 -9.47 14.76
CA GLN A 204 -22.01 -8.57 13.89
C GLN A 204 -22.96 -9.31 12.94
N PHE A 205 -22.56 -10.47 12.42
CA PHE A 205 -23.43 -11.28 11.58
C PHE A 205 -24.64 -11.79 12.36
N GLU A 206 -24.43 -12.29 13.58
CA GLU A 206 -25.53 -12.73 14.46
C GLU A 206 -26.49 -11.58 14.79
N VAL A 207 -25.97 -10.40 15.17
CA VAL A 207 -26.80 -9.22 15.43
C VAL A 207 -27.58 -8.81 14.18
N SER A 208 -26.94 -8.83 13.00
CA SER A 208 -27.62 -8.51 11.74
C SER A 208 -28.74 -9.51 11.40
N ALA A 209 -28.55 -10.80 11.71
CA ALA A 209 -29.56 -11.83 11.51
C ALA A 209 -30.75 -11.62 12.46
N GLN A 210 -30.49 -11.31 13.73
CA GLN A 210 -31.54 -10.99 14.72
C GLN A 210 -32.34 -9.74 14.32
N ILE A 211 -31.68 -8.70 13.82
CA ILE A 211 -32.36 -7.47 13.35
C ILE A 211 -33.27 -7.80 12.17
N LYS A 212 -32.80 -8.59 11.21
CA LYS A 212 -33.60 -9.02 10.05
C LYS A 212 -34.83 -9.81 10.49
N GLN A 213 -34.65 -10.79 11.38
CA GLN A 213 -35.77 -11.58 11.91
C GLN A 213 -36.81 -10.69 12.61
N LYS A 214 -36.36 -9.79 13.51
CA LYS A 214 -37.27 -8.85 14.20
C LYS A 214 -37.98 -7.91 13.23
N ALA A 215 -37.31 -7.49 12.16
CA ALA A 215 -37.92 -6.66 11.12
C ALA A 215 -39.00 -7.44 10.34
N GLU A 216 -38.74 -8.69 9.99
CA GLU A 216 -39.74 -9.57 9.33
C GLU A 216 -40.95 -9.82 10.24
N GLU A 217 -40.73 -10.10 11.53
CA GLU A 217 -41.78 -10.26 12.53
C GLU A 217 -42.61 -8.96 12.69
N ALA A 218 -41.96 -7.80 12.76
CA ALA A 218 -42.63 -6.51 12.86
C ALA A 218 -43.47 -6.20 11.61
N VAL A 219 -42.96 -6.52 10.41
CA VAL A 219 -43.71 -6.36 9.15
C VAL A 219 -44.92 -7.30 9.12
N ALA A 220 -44.77 -8.55 9.52
CA ALA A 220 -45.89 -9.50 9.60
C ALA A 220 -46.96 -9.04 10.60
N HIS A 221 -46.56 -8.51 11.77
CA HIS A 221 -47.46 -7.91 12.74
C HIS A 221 -48.19 -6.69 12.19
N ALA A 222 -47.49 -5.78 11.50
CA ALA A 222 -48.10 -4.60 10.90
C ALA A 222 -49.15 -4.97 9.85
N GLN A 223 -48.84 -5.94 8.98
CA GLN A 223 -49.80 -6.46 7.98
C GLN A 223 -51.00 -7.14 8.63
N GLY A 224 -50.79 -7.89 9.73
CA GLY A 224 -51.88 -8.48 10.50
C GLY A 224 -52.81 -7.43 11.10
N ASN A 225 -52.25 -6.37 11.67
CA ASN A 225 -53.00 -5.25 12.23
C ASN A 225 -53.79 -4.50 11.16
N GLU A 226 -53.20 -4.27 9.98
CA GLU A 226 -53.87 -3.62 8.85
C GLU A 226 -55.07 -4.44 8.36
N ARG A 227 -54.90 -5.76 8.21
CA ARG A 227 -56.01 -6.66 7.85
C ARG A 227 -57.12 -6.66 8.88
N ALA A 228 -56.77 -6.76 10.17
CA ALA A 228 -57.75 -6.71 11.25
C ALA A 228 -58.50 -5.37 11.24
N ALA A 229 -57.80 -4.25 11.07
CA ALA A 229 -58.40 -2.92 10.97
C ALA A 229 -59.37 -2.82 9.77
N SER A 230 -58.98 -3.35 8.60
CA SER A 230 -59.86 -3.42 7.43
C SER A 230 -61.13 -4.22 7.72
N GLU A 231 -61.01 -5.42 8.30
CA GLU A 231 -62.17 -6.25 8.66
C GLU A 231 -63.09 -5.60 9.70
N TYR A 232 -62.52 -4.80 10.62
CA TYR A 232 -63.32 -4.01 11.56
C TYR A 232 -64.07 -2.88 10.85
N ALA A 233 -63.43 -2.18 9.91
CA ALA A 233 -64.07 -1.15 9.11
C ALA A 233 -65.22 -1.71 8.27
N ASP A 234 -65.02 -2.84 7.58
CA ASP A 234 -66.05 -3.50 6.79
C ASP A 234 -67.26 -3.93 7.65
N ARG A 235 -66.98 -4.51 8.83
CA ARG A 235 -68.04 -4.89 9.79
C ARG A 235 -68.77 -3.67 10.35
N ALA A 236 -68.08 -2.57 10.59
CA ALA A 236 -68.70 -1.32 11.05
C ALA A 236 -69.62 -0.75 9.98
N MET A 237 -69.20 -0.74 8.71
CA MET A 237 -70.02 -0.32 7.57
C MET A 237 -71.29 -1.17 7.43
N LEU A 238 -71.15 -2.50 7.43
CA LEU A 238 -72.31 -3.40 7.35
C LEU A 238 -73.29 -3.22 8.52
N ARG A 239 -72.80 -2.89 9.72
CA ARG A 239 -73.66 -2.57 10.87
C ARG A 239 -74.37 -1.23 10.69
N ALA A 240 -73.69 -0.22 10.16
CA ALA A 240 -74.28 1.08 9.87
C ALA A 240 -75.39 0.95 8.82
N GLU A 241 -75.14 0.25 7.71
CA GLU A 241 -76.14 -0.02 6.66
C GLU A 241 -77.38 -0.74 7.21
N ARG A 242 -77.18 -1.77 8.06
CA ARG A 242 -78.30 -2.48 8.70
C ARG A 242 -79.07 -1.60 9.68
N ALA A 243 -78.39 -0.74 10.44
CA ALA A 243 -79.02 0.19 11.36
C ALA A 243 -79.84 1.24 10.61
N GLU A 244 -79.33 1.76 9.48
CA GLU A 244 -80.06 2.67 8.60
C GLU A 244 -81.30 2.00 8.00
N ALA A 245 -81.18 0.76 7.51
CA ALA A 245 -82.31 -0.01 7.00
C ALA A 245 -83.38 -0.25 8.08
N ALA A 246 -82.99 -0.66 9.29
CA ALA A 246 -83.89 -0.84 10.42
C ALA A 246 -84.57 0.48 10.85
N ALA A 247 -83.82 1.58 10.87
CA ALA A 247 -84.37 2.91 11.16
C ALA A 247 -85.37 3.35 10.09
N ALA A 248 -85.13 3.05 8.82
CA ALA A 248 -86.06 3.31 7.73
C ALA A 248 -87.35 2.48 7.87
N GLU A 249 -87.24 1.20 8.25
CA GLU A 249 -88.39 0.32 8.52
C GLU A 249 -89.23 0.83 9.70
N VAL A 250 -88.61 1.15 10.83
CA VAL A 250 -89.30 1.73 12.00
C VAL A 250 -89.97 3.06 11.62
N ARG A 251 -89.30 3.91 10.84
CA ARG A 251 -89.89 5.15 10.33
C ARG A 251 -91.12 4.88 9.46
N ALA A 252 -91.07 3.90 8.57
CA ALA A 252 -92.20 3.52 7.73
C ALA A 252 -93.39 2.99 8.57
N LEU A 253 -93.12 2.17 9.59
CA LEU A 253 -94.13 1.67 10.53
C LEU A 253 -94.79 2.79 11.37
N LEU A 254 -94.04 3.84 11.72
CA LEU A 254 -94.55 4.99 12.49
C LEU A 254 -95.30 6.01 11.64
N GLN A 255 -94.96 6.17 10.35
CA GLN A 255 -95.60 7.15 9.45
C GLN A 255 -97.11 6.94 9.30
N GLY A 256 -97.58 5.70 9.19
CA GLY A 256 -99.01 5.37 9.11
C GLY A 256 -99.85 5.78 10.34
N PRO A 257 -99.52 5.29 11.56
CA PRO A 257 -100.24 5.65 12.77
C PRO A 257 -100.06 7.13 13.16
N LEU A 258 -98.89 7.74 12.92
CA LEU A 258 -98.71 9.19 13.15
C LEU A 258 -99.57 10.04 12.22
N ALA A 259 -99.66 9.70 10.93
CA ALA A 259 -100.56 10.39 10.00
C ALA A 259 -102.03 10.26 10.43
N SER A 260 -102.41 9.09 10.95
CA SER A 260 -103.76 8.84 11.47
C SER A 260 -104.05 9.60 12.77
N LEU A 261 -103.08 9.73 13.67
CA LEU A 261 -103.19 10.52 14.90
C LEU A 261 -103.24 12.02 14.60
N LEU A 262 -102.39 12.51 13.68
CA LEU A 262 -102.40 13.92 13.25
C LEU A 262 -103.69 14.30 12.53
N ALA A 263 -104.31 13.39 11.78
CA ALA A 263 -105.63 13.61 11.18
C ALA A 263 -106.76 13.75 12.22
N ASN A 264 -106.62 13.10 13.39
CA ASN A 264 -107.60 13.17 14.48
C ASN A 264 -107.36 14.35 15.44
N VAL A 265 -106.11 14.83 15.55
CA VAL A 265 -105.79 16.09 16.26
C VAL A 265 -105.99 17.25 15.29
N SER A 266 -107.26 17.54 14.98
CA SER A 266 -107.62 18.78 14.30
C SER A 266 -107.18 19.96 15.19
N PRO A 267 -106.40 20.92 14.68
CA PRO A 267 -105.97 22.06 15.49
C PRO A 267 -107.18 22.91 15.85
N ALA A 268 -107.44 23.08 17.14
CA ALA A 268 -108.19 24.23 17.61
C ALA A 268 -107.42 25.50 17.18
N PRO A 269 -108.11 26.53 16.65
CA PRO A 269 -107.46 27.70 16.08
C PRO A 269 -106.58 28.40 17.12
N ALA A 270 -105.28 28.48 16.83
CA ALA A 270 -104.35 29.22 17.66
C ALA A 270 -104.67 30.72 17.59
N PRO A 271 -104.73 31.44 18.74
CA PRO A 271 -104.88 32.89 18.77
C PRO A 271 -103.66 33.60 18.19
N ALA A 272 -103.90 34.80 17.66
CA ALA A 272 -102.99 35.63 16.88
C ALA A 272 -101.59 35.84 17.53
N PRO A 273 -100.52 35.95 16.72
CA PRO A 273 -99.16 36.14 17.21
C PRO A 273 -98.96 37.53 17.83
N ALA A 274 -98.42 37.55 19.06
CA ALA A 274 -97.88 38.73 19.70
C ALA A 274 -96.51 39.10 19.09
N PRO A 275 -96.13 40.40 19.05
CA PRO A 275 -94.94 40.88 18.37
C PRO A 275 -93.63 40.40 19.02
N ALA A 276 -92.64 40.17 18.15
CA ALA A 276 -91.31 39.67 18.47
C ALA A 276 -90.50 40.61 19.39
N PRO A 277 -89.81 40.08 20.41
CA PRO A 277 -88.72 40.80 21.07
C PRO A 277 -87.41 40.72 20.28
N ALA A 278 -86.64 41.79 20.43
CA ALA A 278 -85.39 42.14 19.76
C ALA A 278 -84.23 41.13 19.99
N PRO A 279 -83.20 41.13 19.12
CA PRO A 279 -82.04 40.25 19.24
C PRO A 279 -81.14 40.71 20.39
N ASP A 280 -80.83 39.79 21.31
CA ASP A 280 -79.79 40.00 22.29
C ASP A 280 -78.44 39.52 21.76
N GLU A 281 -77.48 40.44 21.85
CA GLU A 281 -76.05 40.27 21.67
C GLU A 281 -75.46 39.26 22.67
N ALA A 282 -74.25 38.81 22.32
CA ALA A 282 -73.29 38.09 23.14
C ALA A 282 -73.54 36.58 23.33
N ASP A 283 -72.62 35.74 22.85
CA ASP A 283 -71.36 35.67 23.57
C ASP A 283 -70.20 35.21 22.68
N LYS A 284 -69.04 35.62 23.13
CA LYS A 284 -67.73 35.64 22.53
C LYS A 284 -66.96 34.42 23.10
N VAL A 285 -65.72 34.22 22.65
CA VAL A 285 -64.61 33.49 23.35
C VAL A 285 -64.35 32.04 22.87
N PRO A 286 -63.08 31.61 22.65
CA PRO A 286 -62.02 32.28 21.90
C PRO A 286 -61.24 31.32 20.97
N GLU A 287 -60.54 31.95 20.03
CA GLU A 287 -59.33 31.48 19.38
C GLU A 287 -58.24 31.17 20.43
N GLY A 288 -57.57 30.00 20.34
CA GLY A 288 -56.46 29.72 21.27
C GLY A 288 -55.81 28.34 21.16
N ALA A 289 -54.52 28.37 20.82
CA ALA A 289 -53.46 27.42 21.17
C ALA A 289 -53.26 26.17 20.30
N ALA A 290 -52.43 26.35 19.27
CA ALA A 290 -51.29 25.46 19.07
C ALA A 290 -50.41 25.44 20.34
N PRO A 291 -49.66 24.35 20.59
CA PRO A 291 -48.22 24.56 20.53
C PRO A 291 -47.39 23.38 19.98
N ALA A 292 -46.29 23.79 19.36
CA ALA A 292 -44.93 23.28 19.54
C ALA A 292 -44.64 21.81 19.21
N SER A 293 -43.93 21.66 18.09
CA SER A 293 -42.57 21.09 18.04
C SER A 293 -42.06 20.37 19.29
N ALA A 294 -41.73 19.09 19.10
CA ALA A 294 -40.47 18.48 19.53
C ALA A 294 -40.14 17.35 18.57
#